data_AF-A0A3D5RWP8-F1
#
_entry.id   AF-A0A3D5RWP8-F1
#
_cell.length_a   1.000
_cell.length_b   1.000
_cell.length_c   1.000
_cell.angle_alpha   90.00
_cell.angle_beta   90.00
_cell.angle_gamma   90.00
#
_symmetry.space_group_name_H-M   'P 1'
#
loop_
_entity.id
_entity.type
_entity.pdbx_description
1 polymer ?
#
loop_
_entity_poly.entity_id
_entity_poly.type
_entity_poly.pdbx_seq_one_letter_code
_entity_poly.pdbx_strand_id
1 'polypeptide(L)'
;MAMSDTKSQPIPLVETLVFDIVNYLLDNNGYGYSTDIAQEMLRLKPRRYTSREVIGILRNRPMFRHAQSKERRGGIRWRLDLLSLKKYLHQKGYEERADARNLHDKIRNLKWRQMLNTYEALNLLVEEMSSDSSPDSDDGVVSEVTLNYCYEKLAQIWS
;
A
#
# COMPACT_ATOMS: atom_id res chain seq x y z
N MET A 1 34.98 -21.67 -19.03
CA MET A 1 34.03 -21.62 -17.90
C MET A 1 32.67 -21.29 -18.50
N ALA A 2 31.83 -22.30 -18.73
CA ALA A 2 30.56 -22.11 -19.41
C ALA A 2 29.58 -21.39 -18.48
N MET A 3 29.14 -20.19 -18.84
CA MET A 3 27.99 -19.55 -18.22
C MET A 3 26.76 -20.41 -18.52
N SER A 4 26.25 -21.12 -17.52
CA SER A 4 24.99 -21.83 -17.63
C SER A 4 23.90 -20.78 -17.84
N ASP A 5 23.37 -20.74 -19.05
CA ASP A 5 22.18 -19.99 -19.44
C ASP A 5 20.98 -20.62 -18.70
N THR A 6 20.82 -20.28 -17.43
CA THR A 6 19.69 -20.73 -16.61
C THR A 6 18.45 -20.05 -17.13
N LYS A 7 17.82 -20.69 -18.13
CA LYS A 7 16.47 -20.36 -18.60
C LYS A 7 15.58 -20.21 -17.38
N SER A 8 15.23 -18.96 -17.07
CA SER A 8 14.51 -18.57 -15.87
C SER A 8 13.20 -19.34 -15.81
N GLN A 9 13.08 -20.30 -14.86
CA GLN A 9 11.89 -21.15 -14.75
C GLN A 9 10.62 -20.29 -14.65
N PRO A 10 9.49 -20.74 -15.21
CA PRO A 10 8.25 -19.98 -15.13
C PRO A 10 7.87 -19.75 -13.66
N ILE A 11 7.42 -18.52 -13.34
CA ILE A 11 7.01 -18.17 -11.98
C ILE A 11 5.81 -19.05 -11.60
N PRO A 12 5.79 -19.68 -10.41
CA PRO A 12 4.65 -20.46 -9.95
C PRO A 12 3.36 -19.65 -9.99
N LEU A 13 2.23 -20.31 -10.24
CA LEU A 13 0.94 -19.63 -10.39
C LEU A 13 0.59 -18.75 -9.18
N VAL A 14 0.85 -19.27 -7.99
CA VAL A 14 0.66 -18.58 -6.70
C VAL A 14 1.49 -17.31 -6.62
N GLU A 15 2.74 -17.38 -7.05
CA GLU A 15 3.66 -16.23 -7.03
C GLU A 15 3.27 -15.18 -8.07
N THR A 16 2.74 -15.61 -9.21
CA THR A 16 2.14 -14.69 -10.18
C THR A 16 0.97 -13.92 -9.56
N LEU A 17 0.11 -14.60 -8.78
CA LEU A 17 -1.00 -13.93 -8.08
C LEU A 17 -0.50 -12.95 -7.02
N VAL A 18 0.56 -13.30 -6.27
CA VAL A 18 1.20 -12.37 -5.31
C VAL A 18 1.63 -11.10 -6.04
N PHE A 19 2.30 -11.23 -7.18
CA PHE A 19 2.71 -10.08 -7.99
C PHE A 19 1.55 -9.24 -8.48
N ASP A 20 0.46 -9.87 -8.95
CA ASP A 20 -0.71 -9.15 -9.42
C ASP A 20 -1.38 -8.35 -8.27
N ILE A 21 -1.48 -8.92 -7.07
CA ILE A 21 -2.02 -8.25 -5.88
C ILE A 21 -1.10 -7.11 -5.44
N VAL A 22 0.22 -7.32 -5.41
CA VAL A 22 1.19 -6.25 -5.10
C VAL A 22 1.04 -5.10 -6.08
N ASN A 23 0.94 -5.41 -7.37
CA ASN A 23 0.78 -4.39 -8.41
C ASN A 23 -0.52 -3.59 -8.20
N TYR A 24 -1.63 -4.28 -7.95
CA TYR A 24 -2.91 -3.62 -7.63
C TYR A 24 -2.78 -2.67 -6.44
N LEU A 25 -2.18 -3.12 -5.33
CA LEU A 25 -2.04 -2.29 -4.14
C LEU A 25 -1.17 -1.07 -4.41
N LEU A 26 -0.06 -1.21 -5.15
CA LEU A 26 0.80 -0.08 -5.51
C LEU A 26 0.07 0.98 -6.35
N ASP A 27 -0.79 0.54 -7.27
CA ASP A 27 -1.64 1.41 -8.08
C ASP A 27 -2.70 2.11 -7.21
N ASN A 28 -3.13 1.47 -6.11
CA ASN A 28 -4.15 1.96 -5.18
C ASN A 28 -3.58 2.53 -3.87
N ASN A 29 -2.51 3.34 -3.97
CA ASN A 29 -1.89 4.04 -2.83
C ASN A 29 -1.39 3.11 -1.70
N GLY A 30 -1.15 1.84 -1.99
CA GLY A 30 -0.73 0.83 -1.03
C GLY A 30 -1.88 0.14 -0.29
N TYR A 31 -3.15 0.41 -0.61
CA TYR A 31 -4.31 -0.14 0.11
C TYR A 31 -5.34 -0.78 -0.83
N GLY A 32 -6.20 -1.63 -0.26
CA GLY A 32 -7.36 -2.16 -0.98
C GLY A 32 -8.27 -2.99 -0.08
N TYR A 33 -9.57 -3.01 -0.37
CA TYR A 33 -10.49 -3.92 0.30
C TYR A 33 -10.41 -5.30 -0.32
N SER A 34 -10.56 -6.33 0.51
CA SER A 34 -10.40 -7.72 0.09
C SER A 34 -11.38 -8.14 -1.01
N THR A 35 -12.59 -7.55 -1.02
CA THR A 35 -13.58 -7.76 -2.09
C THR A 35 -13.13 -7.15 -3.41
N ASP A 36 -12.63 -5.92 -3.36
CA ASP A 36 -12.22 -5.16 -4.56
C ASP A 36 -10.98 -5.79 -5.19
N ILE A 37 -10.00 -6.16 -4.35
CA ILE A 37 -8.80 -6.89 -4.79
C ILE A 37 -9.22 -8.20 -5.48
N ALA A 38 -10.11 -8.99 -4.85
CA ALA A 38 -10.56 -10.25 -5.43
C ALA A 38 -11.30 -10.05 -6.76
N GLN A 39 -12.24 -9.11 -6.82
CA GLN A 39 -12.97 -8.79 -8.04
C GLN A 39 -12.02 -8.37 -9.17
N GLU A 40 -11.02 -7.54 -8.87
CA GLU A 40 -10.05 -7.10 -9.86
C GLU A 40 -9.16 -8.23 -10.38
N MET A 41 -8.68 -9.12 -9.49
CA MET A 41 -7.88 -10.29 -9.91
C MET A 41 -8.69 -11.23 -10.81
N LEU A 42 -9.97 -11.45 -10.47
CA LEU A 42 -10.89 -12.27 -11.27
C LEU A 42 -11.23 -11.59 -12.60
N ARG A 43 -11.34 -10.26 -12.64
CA ARG A 43 -11.58 -9.49 -13.86
C ARG A 43 -10.39 -9.54 -14.82
N LEU A 44 -9.18 -9.36 -14.31
CA LEU A 44 -7.95 -9.34 -15.10
C LEU A 44 -7.58 -10.73 -15.63
N LYS A 45 -7.76 -11.78 -14.83
CA LYS A 45 -7.43 -13.16 -15.21
C LYS A 45 -8.60 -14.10 -14.87
N PRO A 46 -9.70 -14.04 -15.65
CA PRO A 46 -10.86 -14.88 -15.43
C PRO A 46 -10.49 -16.36 -15.40
N ARG A 47 -11.10 -17.13 -14.48
CA ARG A 47 -10.89 -18.58 -14.28
C ARG A 47 -9.50 -19.00 -13.82
N ARG A 48 -8.53 -18.08 -13.73
CA ARG A 48 -7.19 -18.38 -13.21
C ARG A 48 -7.15 -18.39 -11.69
N TYR A 49 -7.97 -17.55 -11.07
CA TYR A 49 -8.01 -17.36 -9.63
C TYR A 49 -9.44 -17.38 -9.11
N THR A 50 -9.59 -17.80 -7.87
CA THR A 50 -10.82 -17.72 -7.08
C THR A 50 -10.67 -16.67 -5.99
N SER A 51 -11.78 -16.09 -5.54
CA SER A 51 -11.76 -15.16 -4.40
C SER A 51 -11.11 -15.81 -3.18
N ARG A 52 -11.33 -17.11 -2.93
CA ARG A 52 -10.74 -17.84 -1.81
C ARG A 52 -9.21 -17.86 -1.87
N GLU A 53 -8.62 -18.04 -3.06
CA GLU A 53 -7.17 -18.00 -3.24
C GLU A 53 -6.60 -16.60 -2.99
N VAL A 54 -7.26 -15.56 -3.51
CA VAL A 54 -6.87 -14.16 -3.26
C VAL A 54 -6.86 -13.87 -1.77
N ILE A 55 -7.96 -14.21 -1.07
CA ILE A 55 -8.04 -14.03 0.39
C ILE A 55 -7.01 -14.89 1.13
N GLY A 56 -6.73 -16.10 0.63
CA GLY A 56 -5.68 -16.97 1.16
C GLY A 56 -4.30 -16.33 1.08
N ILE A 57 -3.98 -15.69 -0.05
CA ILE A 57 -2.72 -14.96 -0.23
C ILE A 57 -2.62 -13.76 0.70
N LEU A 58 -3.68 -12.96 0.79
CA LEU A 58 -3.73 -11.81 1.70
C LEU A 58 -3.47 -12.22 3.16
N ARG A 59 -4.09 -13.31 3.63
CA ARG A 59 -3.91 -13.79 5.02
C ARG A 59 -2.54 -14.41 5.30
N ASN A 60 -1.95 -15.08 4.32
CA ASN A 60 -0.78 -15.95 4.54
C ASN A 60 0.55 -15.35 4.08
N ARG A 61 0.56 -14.14 3.52
CA ARG A 61 1.79 -13.47 3.08
C ARG A 61 2.05 -12.23 3.97
N PRO A 62 3.24 -12.14 4.59
CA PRO A 62 3.52 -11.14 5.63
C PRO A 62 3.55 -9.69 5.12
N MET A 63 3.68 -9.48 3.81
CA MET A 63 3.61 -8.13 3.23
C MET A 63 2.18 -7.58 3.14
N PHE A 64 1.14 -8.39 3.33
CA PHE A 64 -0.23 -7.90 3.36
C PHE A 64 -0.68 -7.82 4.81
N ARG A 65 -0.99 -6.61 5.27
CA ARG A 65 -1.41 -6.34 6.65
C ARG A 65 -2.82 -5.77 6.66
N HIS A 66 -3.55 -5.97 7.75
CA HIS A 66 -4.80 -5.26 7.94
C HIS A 66 -4.51 -3.76 8.13
N ALA A 67 -5.38 -2.93 7.57
CA ALA A 67 -5.36 -1.49 7.76
C ALA A 67 -6.64 -1.06 8.46
N GLN A 68 -6.55 0.00 9.25
CA GLN A 68 -7.73 0.61 9.84
C GLN A 68 -8.56 1.31 8.77
N SER A 69 -9.87 1.32 8.95
CA SER A 69 -10.83 1.97 8.06
C SER A 69 -12.00 2.50 8.87
N LYS A 70 -12.33 3.77 8.72
CA LYS A 70 -13.61 4.34 9.21
C LYS A 70 -14.76 4.02 8.26
N GLU A 71 -14.48 3.82 6.98
CA GLU A 71 -15.48 3.48 5.97
C GLU A 71 -16.03 2.07 6.16
N ARG A 72 -17.36 1.96 6.16
CA ARG A 72 -18.09 0.69 6.12
C ARG A 72 -18.20 0.22 4.67
N ARG A 73 -17.13 -0.41 4.18
CA ARG A 73 -17.09 -1.11 2.89
C ARG A 73 -17.08 -2.62 3.07
N GLY A 74 -17.48 -3.34 2.04
CA GLY A 74 -17.41 -4.80 2.02
C GLY A 74 -15.95 -5.27 2.12
N GLY A 75 -15.71 -6.33 2.90
CA GLY A 75 -14.38 -6.92 3.04
C GLY A 75 -13.45 -6.20 4.04
N ILE A 76 -12.32 -6.84 4.31
CA ILE A 76 -11.28 -6.30 5.20
C ILE A 76 -10.38 -5.36 4.38
N ARG A 77 -10.00 -4.22 4.95
CA ARG A 77 -9.02 -3.32 4.33
C ARG A 77 -7.60 -3.84 4.56
N TRP A 78 -6.83 -3.96 3.48
CA TRP A 78 -5.44 -4.40 3.49
C TRP A 78 -4.51 -3.26 3.10
N ARG A 79 -3.28 -3.30 3.62
CA ARG A 79 -2.16 -2.45 3.25
C ARG A 79 -0.94 -3.28 2.86
N LEU A 80 -0.11 -2.72 2.00
CA LEU A 80 1.16 -3.30 1.57
C LEU A 80 2.31 -2.84 2.48
N ASP A 81 2.90 -3.77 3.21
CA ASP A 81 4.14 -3.59 3.97
C ASP A 81 5.34 -3.74 3.03
N LEU A 82 5.95 -2.60 2.71
CA LEU A 82 7.09 -2.52 1.78
C LEU A 82 8.36 -3.18 2.33
N LEU A 83 8.54 -3.22 3.65
CA LEU A 83 9.71 -3.86 4.26
C LEU A 83 9.59 -5.38 4.17
N SER A 84 8.41 -5.92 4.51
CA SER A 84 8.10 -7.33 4.31
C SER A 84 8.13 -7.73 2.84
N LEU A 85 7.66 -6.87 1.92
CA LEU A 85 7.75 -7.11 0.48
C LEU A 85 9.22 -7.20 0.02
N LYS A 86 10.08 -6.26 0.44
CA LYS A 86 11.51 -6.30 0.10
C LYS A 86 12.17 -7.60 0.57
N LYS A 87 11.93 -7.98 1.84
CA LYS A 87 12.44 -9.24 2.40
C LYS A 87 11.96 -10.46 1.59
N TYR A 88 10.69 -10.46 1.19
CA TYR A 88 10.10 -11.54 0.39
C TYR A 88 10.78 -11.69 -0.97
N LEU A 89 10.92 -10.59 -1.71
CA LEU A 89 11.54 -10.59 -3.04
C LEU A 89 12.97 -11.10 -2.98
N HIS A 90 13.74 -10.67 -1.99
CA HIS A 90 15.11 -11.11 -1.78
C HIS A 90 15.18 -12.61 -1.43
N GLN A 91 14.40 -13.06 -0.43
CA GLN A 91 14.40 -14.47 0.02
C GLN A 91 13.96 -15.45 -1.07
N LYS A 92 13.11 -15.02 -2.00
CA LYS A 92 12.63 -15.84 -3.12
C LYS A 92 13.47 -15.71 -4.39
N GLY A 93 14.45 -14.80 -4.43
CA GLY A 93 15.23 -14.52 -5.63
C GLY A 93 14.39 -13.92 -6.77
N TYR A 94 13.41 -13.08 -6.43
CA TYR A 94 12.49 -12.46 -7.40
C TYR A 94 12.76 -10.98 -7.67
N GLU A 95 13.93 -10.47 -7.33
CA GLU A 95 14.32 -9.07 -7.52
C GLU A 95 14.25 -8.67 -9.02
N GLU A 96 14.93 -9.40 -9.91
CA GLU A 96 14.87 -9.13 -11.35
C GLU A 96 13.45 -9.25 -11.93
N ARG A 97 12.62 -10.13 -11.36
CA ARG A 97 11.22 -10.32 -11.78
C ARG A 97 10.33 -9.17 -11.32
N ALA A 98 10.65 -8.53 -10.21
CA ALA A 98 10.01 -7.32 -9.72
C ALA A 98 10.41 -6.12 -10.58
N ASP A 99 11.69 -6.03 -10.96
CA ASP A 99 12.20 -5.02 -11.91
C ASP A 99 11.50 -5.12 -13.27
N ALA A 100 11.41 -6.33 -13.83
CA ALA A 100 10.72 -6.56 -15.11
C ALA A 100 9.22 -6.19 -15.10
N ARG A 101 8.62 -6.03 -13.91
CA ARG A 101 7.23 -5.60 -13.70
C ARG A 101 7.12 -4.13 -13.29
N ASN A 102 8.22 -3.40 -13.33
CA ASN A 102 8.33 -2.01 -12.91
C ASN A 102 7.88 -1.75 -11.47
N LEU A 103 8.05 -2.73 -10.57
CA LEU A 103 7.57 -2.59 -9.20
C LEU A 103 8.41 -1.60 -8.40
N HIS A 104 9.70 -1.49 -8.69
CA HIS A 104 10.59 -0.58 -7.97
C HIS A 104 10.21 0.89 -8.17
N ASP A 105 9.82 1.29 -9.38
CA ASP A 105 9.34 2.65 -9.64
C ASP A 105 7.97 2.88 -9.02
N LYS A 106 7.07 1.89 -9.06
CA LYS A 106 5.77 1.99 -8.37
C LYS A 106 5.93 2.12 -6.85
N ILE A 107 6.87 1.39 -6.25
CA ILE A 107 7.22 1.51 -4.83
C ILE A 107 7.77 2.90 -4.54
N ARG A 108 8.67 3.42 -5.39
CA ARG A 108 9.21 4.78 -5.26
C ARG A 108 8.09 5.83 -5.31
N ASN A 109 7.20 5.73 -6.28
CA ASN A 109 6.06 6.64 -6.45
C ASN A 109 5.08 6.55 -5.28
N LEU A 110 4.85 5.35 -4.72
CA LEU A 110 4.05 5.20 -3.51
C LEU A 110 4.69 5.94 -2.33
N LYS A 111 5.98 5.72 -2.07
CA LYS A 111 6.71 6.43 -1.00
C LYS A 111 6.66 7.93 -1.18
N TRP A 112 6.87 8.40 -2.41
CA TRP A 112 6.81 9.83 -2.72
C TRP A 112 5.44 10.42 -2.40
N ARG A 113 4.35 9.80 -2.88
CA ARG A 113 2.98 10.23 -2.56
C ARG A 113 2.71 10.23 -1.05
N GLN A 114 3.18 9.20 -0.33
CA GLN A 114 3.01 9.11 1.13
C GLN A 114 3.76 10.23 1.87
N MET A 115 5.00 10.53 1.46
CA MET A 115 5.76 11.65 2.04
C MET A 115 5.09 12.99 1.75
N LEU A 116 4.65 13.21 0.51
CA LEU A 116 3.98 14.45 0.10
C LEU A 116 2.67 14.66 0.89
N ASN A 117 1.81 13.63 0.95
CA ASN A 117 0.56 13.69 1.70
C ASN A 117 0.79 13.95 3.21
N THR A 118 1.87 13.39 3.77
CA THR A 118 2.25 13.65 5.17
C THR A 118 2.68 15.10 5.35
N TYR A 119 3.51 15.60 4.44
CA TYR A 119 4.00 16.97 4.44
C TYR A 119 2.84 17.98 4.31
N GLU A 120 1.93 17.77 3.37
CA GLU A 120 0.75 18.62 3.18
C GLU A 120 -0.14 18.66 4.42
N ALA A 121 -0.41 17.51 5.05
CA ALA A 121 -1.18 17.46 6.28
C ALA A 121 -0.50 18.23 7.42
N LEU A 122 0.81 18.02 7.61
CA LEU A 122 1.56 18.72 8.66
C LEU A 122 1.66 20.22 8.40
N ASN A 123 1.82 20.66 7.15
CA ASN A 123 1.84 22.07 6.81
C ASN A 123 0.54 22.77 7.16
N LEU A 124 -0.61 22.17 6.82
CA LEU A 124 -1.92 22.72 7.19
C LEU A 124 -2.06 22.90 8.71
N LEU A 125 -1.59 21.90 9.47
CA LEU A 125 -1.59 21.98 10.94
C LEU A 125 -0.70 23.13 11.45
N VAL A 126 0.50 23.28 10.89
CA VAL A 126 1.46 24.32 11.28
C VAL A 126 0.97 25.71 10.91
N GLU A 127 0.37 25.87 9.72
CA GLU A 127 -0.19 27.14 9.27
C GLU A 127 -1.28 27.62 10.23
N GLU A 128 -2.23 26.74 10.59
CA GLU A 128 -3.32 27.08 11.50
C GLU A 128 -2.81 27.42 12.92
N MET A 129 -1.84 26.65 13.42
CA MET A 129 -1.15 26.96 14.69
C MET A 129 -0.42 28.31 14.68
N SER A 130 0.04 28.78 13.51
CA SER A 130 0.80 30.01 13.37
C SER A 130 -0.10 31.24 13.19
N SER A 131 -1.27 31.08 12.59
CA SER A 131 -2.22 32.16 12.31
C SER A 131 -2.97 32.69 13.53
N ASP A 132 -3.07 31.93 14.63
CA ASP A 132 -3.86 32.28 15.83
C ASP A 132 -3.06 33.03 16.93
N SER A 133 -1.94 33.66 16.57
CA SER A 133 -1.12 34.44 17.51
C SER A 133 -1.62 35.88 17.77
N SER A 134 -2.93 36.13 17.64
CA SER A 134 -3.58 37.39 18.05
C SER A 134 -3.96 37.37 19.54
N PRO A 135 -3.58 38.39 20.33
CA PRO A 135 -3.66 38.38 21.80
C PRO A 135 -5.08 38.48 22.41
N ASP A 136 -6.14 38.60 21.60
CA ASP A 136 -7.52 38.89 22.06
C ASP A 136 -8.53 37.75 21.85
N SER A 137 -8.10 36.57 21.40
CA SER A 137 -8.96 35.40 21.17
C SER A 137 -8.64 34.27 22.16
N ASP A 138 -9.59 33.98 23.05
CA ASP A 138 -9.53 32.96 24.12
C ASP A 138 -9.59 31.51 23.60
N ASP A 139 -9.02 31.20 22.42
CA ASP A 139 -9.00 29.84 21.91
C ASP A 139 -7.78 29.64 21.02
N GLY A 140 -6.62 29.37 21.62
CA GLY A 140 -5.40 28.90 20.93
C GLY A 140 -5.54 27.45 20.44
N VAL A 141 -6.69 27.11 19.87
CA VAL A 141 -7.13 25.73 19.63
C VAL A 141 -7.24 25.54 18.12
N VAL A 142 -6.30 24.76 17.56
CA VAL A 142 -6.42 24.23 16.19
C VAL A 142 -7.79 23.60 16.01
N SER A 143 -8.47 23.94 14.91
CA SER A 143 -9.75 23.36 14.56
C SER A 143 -9.71 21.84 14.66
N GLU A 144 -10.71 21.28 15.33
CA GLU A 144 -10.90 19.83 15.44
C GLU A 144 -10.93 19.16 14.04
N VAL A 145 -11.37 19.89 13.01
CA VAL A 145 -11.37 19.43 11.62
C VAL A 145 -9.96 19.19 11.10
N THR A 146 -9.06 20.17 11.23
CA THR A 146 -7.67 20.07 10.76
C THR A 146 -6.89 19.04 11.57
N LEU A 147 -7.10 19.03 12.89
CA LEU A 147 -6.49 18.06 13.80
C LEU A 147 -6.88 16.63 13.41
N ASN A 148 -8.18 16.36 13.21
CA ASN A 148 -8.67 15.06 12.78
C ASN A 148 -8.16 14.67 11.40
N TYR A 149 -8.12 15.60 10.44
CA TYR A 149 -7.57 15.36 9.12
C TYR A 149 -6.10 14.92 9.20
N CYS A 150 -5.28 15.61 9.99
CA CYS A 150 -3.88 15.26 10.18
C CYS A 150 -3.71 13.89 10.83
N TYR A 151 -4.48 13.60 11.88
CA TYR A 151 -4.48 12.28 12.50
C TYR A 151 -4.87 11.18 11.51
N GLU A 152 -5.88 11.40 10.69
CA GLU A 152 -6.29 10.42 9.67
C GLU A 152 -5.21 10.18 8.64
N LYS A 153 -4.55 11.23 8.13
CA LYS A 153 -3.45 11.09 7.15
C LYS A 153 -2.26 10.37 7.76
N LEU A 154 -1.86 10.75 8.97
CA LEU A 154 -0.75 10.11 9.67
C LEU A 154 -1.04 8.65 10.01
N ALA A 155 -2.22 8.39 10.60
CA ALA A 155 -2.65 7.02 10.91
C ALA A 155 -2.73 6.18 9.64
N GLN A 156 -3.31 6.69 8.55
CA GLN A 156 -3.41 5.92 7.33
C GLN A 156 -2.02 5.56 6.80
N ILE A 157 -1.08 6.51 6.71
CA ILE A 157 0.22 6.32 6.07
C ILE A 157 1.20 5.52 6.94
N TRP A 158 1.16 5.70 8.27
CA TRP A 158 2.19 5.19 9.18
C TRP A 158 1.71 4.09 10.16
N SER A 159 0.41 3.74 10.19
CA SER A 159 -0.08 2.55 10.91
C SER A 159 0.07 1.26 10.11
#